data_AF-A0A969NHR1-F1
#
_entry.id   AF-A0A969NHR1-F1
#
_cell.length_a   1.000
_cell.length_b   1.000
_cell.length_c   1.000
_cell.angle_alpha   90.00
_cell.angle_beta   90.00
_cell.angle_gamma   90.00
#
_symmetry.space_group_name_H-M   'P 1'
#
loop_
_entity.id
_entity.type
_entity.pdbx_description
1 polymer ?
#
loop_
_entity_poly.entity_id
_entity_poly.type
_entity_poly.pdbx_seq_one_letter_code
_entity_poly.pdbx_strand_id
1 'polypeptide(L)'
;MTNLNGTWLGTYWQRKTPTRFELTLVQGGNSISGRITDDNALGEASMVGEVIGRSLSFTKRYLIGSRHRVHYRGTISETEDFMSGQINSQL
;
A
#
# COMPACT_ATOMS: atom_id res chain seq x y z
N MET A 1 7.61 10.44 -15.30
CA MET A 1 6.96 10.75 -14.02
C MET A 1 6.01 9.60 -13.77
N THR A 2 6.24 8.80 -12.74
CA THR A 2 5.45 7.59 -12.51
C THR A 2 4.04 7.94 -12.10
N ASN A 3 3.06 7.32 -12.75
CA ASN A 3 1.65 7.57 -12.53
C ASN A 3 1.02 6.36 -11.84
N LEU A 4 0.72 6.50 -10.55
CA LEU A 4 0.16 5.42 -9.74
C LEU A 4 -1.37 5.45 -9.62
N ASN A 5 -2.04 6.39 -10.31
CA ASN A 5 -3.49 6.50 -10.23
C ASN A 5 -4.19 5.24 -10.73
N GLY A 6 -5.19 4.78 -9.99
CA GLY A 6 -6.02 3.63 -10.37
C GLY A 6 -5.99 2.50 -9.35
N THR A 7 -6.37 1.31 -9.81
CA THR A 7 -6.53 0.13 -8.98
C THR A 7 -5.34 -0.82 -9.15
N TRP A 8 -4.80 -1.28 -8.03
CA TRP A 8 -3.69 -2.19 -7.93
C TRP A 8 -4.13 -3.44 -7.18
N LEU A 9 -3.83 -4.61 -7.75
CA LEU A 9 -4.00 -5.88 -7.08
C LEU A 9 -2.63 -6.38 -6.65
N GLY A 10 -2.56 -6.95 -5.45
CA GLY A 10 -1.29 -7.43 -4.95
C GLY A 10 -1.41 -8.47 -3.85
N THR A 11 -0.25 -8.98 -3.47
CA THR A 11 -0.10 -9.83 -2.30
C THR A 11 1.10 -9.34 -1.52
N TYR A 12 0.92 -9.06 -0.23
CA TYR A 12 2.04 -8.83 0.67
C TYR A 12 2.13 -9.96 1.68
N TRP A 13 3.30 -10.09 2.29
CA TRP A 13 3.55 -11.09 3.31
C TRP A 13 3.62 -10.42 4.67
N GLN A 14 2.66 -10.70 5.54
CA GLN A 14 2.68 -10.26 6.92
C GLN A 14 2.91 -11.47 7.82
N ARG A 15 4.00 -11.48 8.60
CA ARG A 15 4.34 -12.59 9.52
C ARG A 15 4.27 -13.99 8.87
N LYS A 16 4.73 -14.10 7.61
CA LYS A 16 4.69 -15.32 6.77
C LYS A 16 3.31 -15.72 6.24
N THR A 17 2.26 -14.95 6.51
CA THR A 17 0.94 -15.13 5.91
C THR A 17 0.81 -14.22 4.69
N PRO A 18 0.59 -14.77 3.48
CA PRO A 18 0.26 -13.95 2.32
C PRO A 18 -1.15 -13.35 2.51
N THR A 19 -1.29 -12.06 2.28
CA THR A 19 -2.57 -11.35 2.28
C THR A 19 -2.74 -10.69 0.91
N ARG A 20 -3.81 -11.07 0.22
CA ARG A 20 -4.21 -10.40 -1.03
C ARG A 20 -4.88 -9.08 -0.70
N PHE A 21 -4.74 -8.10 -1.59
CA PHE A 21 -5.39 -6.82 -1.43
C PHE A 21 -5.79 -6.22 -2.77
N GLU A 22 -6.77 -5.33 -2.70
CA GLU A 22 -7.08 -4.33 -3.72
C GLU A 22 -6.73 -2.95 -3.16
N LEU A 23 -6.01 -2.14 -3.94
CA LEU A 23 -5.57 -0.79 -3.57
C LEU A 23 -6.05 0.19 -4.64
N THR A 24 -6.83 1.20 -4.25
CA THR A 24 -7.13 2.35 -5.11
C THR A 24 -6.28 3.53 -4.71
N LEU A 25 -5.51 4.07 -5.66
CA LEU A 25 -4.60 5.19 -5.47
C LEU A 25 -5.05 6.44 -6.22
N VAL A 26 -4.88 7.58 -5.56
CA VAL A 26 -4.89 8.92 -6.14
C VAL A 26 -3.55 9.57 -5.84
N GLN A 27 -2.87 10.04 -6.89
CA GLN A 27 -1.57 10.70 -6.83
C GLN A 27 -1.69 12.17 -7.20
N GLY A 28 -1.19 13.04 -6.33
CA GLY A 28 -1.02 14.48 -6.57
C GLY A 28 0.45 14.87 -6.37
N GLY A 29 1.17 15.11 -7.47
CA GLY A 29 2.63 15.31 -7.40
C GLY A 29 3.33 14.07 -6.85
N ASN A 30 4.09 14.23 -5.76
CA ASN A 30 4.74 13.12 -5.07
C ASN A 30 3.85 12.49 -4.00
N SER A 31 2.73 13.10 -3.64
CA SER A 31 1.84 12.58 -2.60
C SER A 31 0.88 11.54 -3.18
N ILE A 32 0.70 10.44 -2.44
CA ILE A 32 -0.28 9.40 -2.76
C ILE A 32 -1.24 9.20 -1.59
N SER A 33 -2.50 8.93 -1.91
CA SER A 33 -3.52 8.58 -0.93
C SER A 33 -4.46 7.54 -1.52
N GLY A 34 -5.13 6.77 -0.67
CA GLY A 34 -5.95 5.68 -1.17
C GLY A 34 -6.68 4.85 -0.14
N ARG A 35 -7.35 3.82 -0.66
CA ARG A 35 -8.02 2.76 0.11
C ARG A 35 -7.38 1.42 -0.22
N ILE A 36 -7.09 0.64 0.82
CA ILE A 36 -6.64 -0.74 0.71
C ILE A 36 -7.71 -1.62 1.32
N THR A 37 -8.17 -2.62 0.58
CA THR A 37 -9.05 -3.67 1.07
C THR A 37 -8.27 -4.97 1.09
N ASP A 38 -7.97 -5.46 2.27
CA ASP A 38 -7.33 -6.77 2.41
C ASP A 38 -8.35 -7.89 2.42
N ASP A 39 -7.95 -9.02 1.88
CA ASP A 39 -8.62 -10.30 2.06
C ASP A 39 -8.29 -10.89 3.46
N ASN A 40 -8.74 -10.20 4.51
CA ASN A 40 -8.62 -10.64 5.91
C ASN A 40 -9.75 -10.04 6.78
N ALA A 41 -9.78 -10.41 8.07
CA ALA A 41 -10.82 -9.97 9.00
C ALA A 41 -10.80 -8.45 9.33
N LEU A 42 -9.71 -7.74 9.05
CA LEU A 42 -9.62 -6.29 9.25
C LEU A 42 -10.11 -5.50 8.03
N GLY A 43 -10.12 -6.13 6.84
CA GLY A 43 -10.71 -5.58 5.62
C GLY A 43 -10.12 -4.24 5.20
N GLU A 44 -10.97 -3.20 5.21
CA GLU A 44 -10.65 -1.89 4.66
C GLU A 44 -9.71 -1.03 5.54
N ALA A 45 -8.83 -0.30 4.86
CA ALA A 45 -7.89 0.63 5.44
C ALA A 45 -7.71 1.88 4.57
N SER A 46 -7.44 3.01 5.23
CA SER A 46 -6.94 4.22 4.56
C SER A 46 -5.42 4.20 4.48
N MET A 47 -4.85 4.72 3.39
CA MET A 47 -3.41 4.90 3.24
C MET A 47 -3.06 6.31 2.77
N VAL A 48 -1.91 6.82 3.23
CA VAL A 48 -1.30 8.06 2.78
C VAL A 48 0.21 7.88 2.72
N GLY A 49 0.85 8.51 1.75
CA GLY A 49 2.27 8.31 1.51
C GLY A 49 2.85 9.19 0.41
N GLU A 50 4.00 8.77 -0.09
CA GLU A 50 4.73 9.46 -1.13
C GLU A 50 5.38 8.50 -2.14
N VAL A 51 5.63 9.02 -3.35
CA VAL A 51 6.41 8.41 -4.40
C VAL A 51 7.52 9.36 -4.84
N ILE A 52 8.75 8.85 -4.88
CA ILE A 52 9.95 9.58 -5.31
C ILE A 52 10.70 8.70 -6.31
N GLY A 53 10.68 9.11 -7.59
CA GLY A 53 11.16 8.26 -8.67
C GLY A 53 10.34 6.96 -8.73
N ARG A 54 11.02 5.82 -8.54
CA ARG A 54 10.37 4.49 -8.47
C ARG A 54 10.20 4.00 -7.04
N SER A 55 10.64 4.73 -6.03
CA SER A 55 10.46 4.35 -4.63
C SER A 55 9.12 4.88 -4.13
N LEU A 56 8.37 4.03 -3.43
CA LEU A 56 7.13 4.42 -2.77
C LEU A 56 7.16 4.06 -1.29
N SER A 57 6.50 4.89 -0.48
CA SER A 57 6.26 4.58 0.92
C SER A 57 4.90 5.10 1.35
N PHE A 58 4.19 4.35 2.18
CA PHE A 58 2.92 4.79 2.73
C PHE A 58 2.66 4.19 4.10
N THR A 59 1.82 4.86 4.87
CA THR A 59 1.27 4.36 6.12
C THR A 59 -0.18 3.97 5.89
N LYS A 60 -0.50 2.72 6.22
CA LYS A 60 -1.85 2.15 6.22
C LYS A 60 -2.43 2.12 7.63
N ARG A 61 -3.72 2.44 7.73
CA ARG A 61 -4.52 2.37 8.97
C ARG A 61 -5.88 1.77 8.68
N TYR A 62 -6.21 0.65 9.33
CA TYR A 62 -7.51 0.01 9.22
C TYR A 62 -8.65 0.89 9.73
N LEU A 63 -9.82 0.77 9.11
CA LEU A 63 -11.02 1.52 9.50
C LEU A 63 -11.75 0.86 10.65
N ILE A 64 -11.66 -0.46 10.73
CA ILE A 64 -12.21 -1.27 11.82
C ILE A 64 -11.08 -1.89 12.65
N GLY A 65 -11.31 -2.06 13.94
CA GLY A 65 -10.35 -2.66 14.85
C GLY A 65 -9.19 -1.73 15.26
N SER A 66 -7.98 -2.29 15.34
CA SER A 66 -6.85 -1.68 16.05
C SER A 66 -6.40 -0.34 15.46
N ARG A 67 -5.83 0.53 16.32
CA ARG A 67 -5.17 1.78 15.90
C ARG A 67 -3.78 1.57 15.27
N HIS A 68 -3.37 0.32 15.03
CA HIS A 68 -2.01 0.03 14.57
C HIS A 68 -1.78 0.58 13.16
N ARG A 69 -0.64 1.24 13.01
CA ARG A 69 -0.16 1.76 11.74
C ARG A 69 0.79 0.75 11.12
N VAL A 70 0.54 0.43 9.86
CA VAL A 70 1.36 -0.46 9.07
C VAL A 70 2.12 0.38 8.06
N HIS A 71 3.44 0.27 8.03
CA HIS A 71 4.27 1.02 7.10
C HIS A 71 4.68 0.12 5.94
N TYR A 72 4.45 0.58 4.73
CA TYR A 72 4.93 -0.04 3.50
C TYR A 72 6.09 0.77 2.95
N ARG A 73 7.12 0.06 2.48
CA ARG A 73 8.18 0.63 1.63
C ARG A 73 8.42 -0.31 0.46
N GLY A 74 8.45 0.25 -0.74
CA GLY A 74 8.61 -0.55 -1.94
C GLY A 74 9.10 0.23 -3.15
N THR A 75 9.11 -0.46 -4.27
CA THR A 75 9.54 0.02 -5.58
C THR A 75 8.53 -0.36 -6.65
N ILE A 76 8.36 0.51 -7.65
CA ILE A 76 7.57 0.26 -8.85
C ILE A 76 8.50 -0.27 -9.96
N SER A 77 8.00 -1.24 -10.74
CA SER A 77 8.67 -1.76 -11.92
C SER A 77 8.90 -0.65 -12.96
N GLU A 78 9.83 -0.85 -13.90
CA GLU A 78 10.08 0.13 -14.96
C GLU A 78 8.89 0.29 -15.91
N THR A 79 8.12 -0.78 -16.08
CA THR A 79 6.88 -0.84 -16.87
C THR A 79 5.66 -0.31 -16.12
N GLU A 80 5.82 0.08 -14.84
CA GLU A 80 4.75 0.62 -13.98
C GLU A 80 3.54 -0.32 -13.84
N ASP A 81 3.76 -1.63 -13.92
CA ASP A 81 2.73 -2.68 -13.87
C ASP A 81 2.74 -3.50 -12.56
N PHE A 82 3.78 -3.33 -11.73
CA PHE A 82 3.93 -4.08 -10.49
C PHE A 82 4.68 -3.28 -9.41
N MET A 83 4.29 -3.51 -8.14
CA MET A 83 4.96 -2.97 -6.96
C MET A 83 5.50 -4.11 -6.09
N SER A 84 6.77 -4.00 -5.68
CA SER A 84 7.39 -4.90 -4.70
C SER A 84 7.84 -4.12 -3.47
N GLY A 85 7.73 -4.73 -2.30
CA GLY A 85 8.13 -4.03 -1.07
C GLY A 85 8.00 -4.87 0.18
N GLN A 86 8.25 -4.23 1.31
CA GLN A 86 8.18 -4.82 2.63
C GLN A 86 7.20 -4.05 3.50
N ILE A 87 6.59 -4.78 4.42
CA ILE A 87 5.67 -4.23 5.41
C ILE A 87 6.30 -4.36 6.79
N ASN A 88 6.35 -3.23 7.49
CA ASN A 88 6.74 -3.15 8.89
C ASN A 88 5.53 -2.74 9.73
N SER A 89 5.07 -3.63 10.60
CA SER A 89 4.09 -3.33 11.65
C SER A 89 4.82 -3.15 12.97
N GLN A 90 4.69 -1.99 13.62
CA GLN A 90 5.07 -1.88 15.02
C GLN A 90 3.99 -2.57 15.86
N LEU A 91 4.40 -3.60 16.59
CA LEU A 91 3.58 -4.39 17.50
C LEU A 91 3.68 -3.84 18.91
#